data_AF-A0A8H5HTT7-F1
#
_entry.id   AF-A0A8H5HTT7-F1
#
_cell.length_a   1.000
_cell.length_b   1.000
_cell.length_c   1.000
_cell.angle_alpha   90.00
_cell.angle_beta   90.00
_cell.angle_gamma   90.00
#
_symmetry.space_group_name_H-M   'P 1'
#
loop_
_entity.id
_entity.type
_entity.pdbx_description
1 polymer ?
#
loop_
_entity_poly.entity_id
_entity_poly.type
_entity_poly.pdbx_seq_one_letter_code
_entity_poly.pdbx_strand_id
1 'polypeptide(L)'
;MQQSIGAGHISSFTISPYSAIMLVRTGLVARQRMTAPLITQRNASHHAEQEDPDVYTKEGFTSPAWRRFFLVSILAGAAYKFAPEPSEDAFITRWLAMYTTSSERWLDLNASHTVLSQDSADAVRLFTTAARPPVHRMRFPQMMDNASPFNVPVGLSADTRDFVTKNEHE
;
A
#
# COMPACT_ATOMS: atom_id res chain seq x y z
N MET A 1 14.38 45.19 -52.32
CA MET A 1 13.37 44.16 -52.01
C MET A 1 13.22 44.09 -50.49
N GLN A 2 12.13 44.67 -50.00
CA GLN A 2 11.64 44.53 -48.63
C GLN A 2 11.01 43.15 -48.45
N GLN A 3 11.15 42.57 -47.25
CA GLN A 3 10.15 41.76 -46.54
C GLN A 3 10.85 41.15 -45.32
N SER A 4 10.22 40.93 -44.18
CA SER A 4 9.07 41.51 -43.51
C SER A 4 9.14 40.88 -42.12
N ILE A 5 8.86 41.68 -41.11
CA ILE A 5 8.88 41.32 -39.70
C ILE A 5 7.83 40.21 -39.44
N GLY A 6 8.26 39.11 -38.83
CA GLY A 6 7.40 38.06 -38.30
C GLY A 6 7.51 38.04 -36.77
N ALA A 7 6.74 38.91 -36.12
CA ALA A 7 6.45 38.81 -34.70
C ALA A 7 5.51 37.63 -34.47
N GLY A 8 5.81 36.77 -33.50
CA GLY A 8 4.99 35.59 -33.26
C GLY A 8 5.31 34.86 -31.96
N HIS A 9 4.62 35.29 -30.91
CA HIS A 9 4.26 34.48 -29.72
C HIS A 9 5.37 34.15 -28.72
N ILE A 10 5.50 35.09 -27.79
CA ILE A 10 5.88 34.84 -26.40
C ILE A 10 4.75 33.99 -25.79
N SER A 11 4.95 32.67 -25.70
CA SER A 11 4.08 31.80 -24.92
C SER A 11 4.24 32.16 -23.45
N SER A 12 3.28 32.92 -22.95
CA SER A 12 3.06 33.23 -21.55
C SER A 12 3.09 31.95 -20.70
N PHE A 13 4.14 31.82 -19.90
CA PHE A 13 4.28 30.82 -18.85
C PHE A 13 3.25 31.12 -17.76
N THR A 14 2.06 30.52 -17.85
CA THR A 14 1.08 30.55 -16.77
C THR A 14 1.58 29.63 -15.66
N ILE A 15 2.22 30.25 -14.67
CA ILE A 15 2.56 29.64 -13.38
C ILE A 15 1.23 29.30 -12.70
N SER A 16 0.89 28.02 -12.69
CA SER A 16 -0.19 27.48 -11.86
C SER A 16 0.14 27.71 -10.38
N PRO A 17 -0.73 28.35 -9.58
CA PRO A 17 -0.47 28.58 -8.15
C PRO A 17 -0.80 27.36 -7.26
N TYR A 18 -1.00 26.16 -7.80
CA TYR A 18 -1.43 24.98 -7.03
C TYR A 18 -0.42 23.83 -7.01
N SER A 19 0.83 24.15 -6.73
CA SER A 19 1.90 23.15 -6.56
C SER A 19 2.76 23.44 -5.34
N ALA A 20 2.18 23.27 -4.15
CA ALA A 20 2.95 23.08 -2.91
C ALA A 20 2.04 22.62 -1.75
N ILE A 21 1.44 21.43 -1.84
CA ILE A 21 1.11 20.68 -0.62
C ILE A 21 2.25 19.71 -0.40
N MET A 22 3.29 20.23 0.27
CA MET A 22 4.35 19.45 0.87
C MET A 22 3.73 18.45 1.84
N LEU A 23 3.68 17.18 1.41
CA LEU A 23 3.33 16.06 2.29
C LEU A 23 4.53 15.79 3.21
N VAL A 24 4.65 16.61 4.26
CA VAL A 24 5.60 16.39 5.34
C VAL A 24 5.16 15.13 6.07
N ARG A 25 5.94 14.08 5.85
CA ARG A 25 5.84 12.77 6.49
C ARG A 25 6.06 12.94 8.00
N THR A 26 5.00 13.20 8.76
CA THR A 26 5.05 13.21 10.23
C THR A 26 5.27 11.78 10.71
N GLY A 27 6.53 11.47 11.04
CA GLY A 27 6.89 10.24 11.75
C GLY A 27 6.21 10.22 13.12
N LEU A 28 5.37 9.20 13.33
CA LEU A 28 4.84 8.84 14.63
C LEU A 28 5.99 8.33 15.52
N VAL A 29 6.72 9.25 16.15
CA VAL A 29 7.64 8.93 17.24
C VAL A 29 6.79 8.62 18.46
N ALA A 30 6.68 7.33 18.78
CA ALA A 30 6.08 6.86 20.02
C ALA A 30 6.86 7.44 21.21
N ARG A 31 6.30 8.47 21.87
CA ARG A 31 6.81 8.98 23.15
C ARG A 31 6.53 7.95 24.24
N GLN A 32 7.52 7.13 24.53
CA GLN A 32 7.57 6.27 25.71
C GLN A 32 7.63 7.17 26.95
N ARG A 33 6.50 7.34 27.65
CA ARG A 33 6.44 8.07 28.93
C ARG A 33 7.00 7.16 30.02
N MET A 34 8.26 7.37 30.41
CA MET A 34 8.81 6.84 31.64
C MET A 34 8.39 7.76 32.80
N THR A 35 7.33 7.40 33.51
CA THR A 35 7.03 7.96 34.83
C THR A 35 7.87 7.23 35.86
N ALA A 36 8.97 7.83 36.30
CA ALA A 36 9.70 7.38 37.48
C ALA A 36 8.93 7.82 38.74
N PRO A 37 8.55 6.91 39.66
CA PRO A 37 8.00 7.32 40.94
C PRO A 37 9.12 7.86 41.84
N LEU A 38 8.90 9.06 42.37
CA LEU A 38 9.69 9.67 43.43
C LEU A 38 9.60 8.78 44.68
N ILE A 39 10.69 8.11 45.05
CA ILE A 39 10.78 7.37 46.32
C ILE A 39 10.82 8.41 47.45
N THR A 40 9.66 8.64 48.08
CA THR A 40 9.57 9.32 49.37
C THR A 40 9.77 8.27 50.46
N GLN A 41 11.01 8.13 50.92
CA GLN A 41 11.30 7.32 52.10
C GLN A 41 10.96 8.15 53.35
N ARG A 42 9.88 7.81 54.03
CA ARG A 42 9.58 8.30 55.39
C ARG A 42 9.17 7.12 56.27
N ASN A 43 9.90 6.99 57.37
CA ASN A 43 9.72 6.03 58.47
C ASN A 43 8.30 6.03 59.03
N ALA A 44 7.76 4.84 59.33
CA ALA A 44 7.05 4.55 60.59
C ALA A 44 6.72 3.05 60.65
N SER A 45 7.26 2.38 61.66
CA SER A 45 6.90 1.03 62.09
C SER A 45 5.51 1.02 62.71
N HIS A 46 4.52 0.46 62.00
CA HIS A 46 3.25 0.05 62.58
C HIS A 46 2.88 -1.33 62.05
N HIS A 47 2.71 -2.27 62.98
CA HIS A 47 2.16 -3.60 62.74
C HIS A 47 0.75 -3.45 62.14
N ALA A 48 0.62 -3.66 60.83
CA ALA A 48 -0.66 -3.86 60.18
C ALA A 48 -0.70 -5.33 59.74
N GLU A 49 -1.64 -6.06 60.31
CA GLU A 49 -2.05 -7.39 59.87
C GLU A 49 -2.37 -7.29 58.37
N GLN A 50 -1.59 -8.01 57.55
CA GLN A 50 -1.78 -8.05 56.11
C GLN A 50 -2.99 -8.94 55.83
N GLU A 51 -4.16 -8.32 55.65
CA GLU A 51 -5.25 -8.98 54.93
C GLU A 51 -4.74 -9.28 53.52
N ASP A 52 -4.70 -10.57 53.20
CA ASP A 52 -4.26 -11.12 51.92
C ASP A 52 -5.14 -10.52 50.79
N PRO A 53 -4.61 -9.68 49.88
CA PRO A 53 -5.40 -9.02 48.83
C PRO A 53 -5.86 -9.98 47.72
N ASP A 54 -5.53 -11.27 47.83
CA ASP A 54 -5.77 -12.30 46.82
C ASP A 54 -7.13 -13.02 46.99
N VAL A 55 -8.14 -12.33 47.51
CA VAL A 55 -9.52 -12.83 47.49
C VAL A 55 -10.07 -12.67 46.07
N TYR A 56 -9.80 -13.67 45.23
CA TYR A 56 -10.38 -13.77 43.89
C TYR A 56 -11.91 -13.77 43.99
N THR A 57 -12.55 -12.71 43.47
CA THR A 57 -13.99 -12.67 43.34
C THR A 57 -14.40 -13.81 42.41
N LYS A 58 -15.24 -14.73 42.89
CA LYS A 58 -15.74 -15.86 42.08
C LYS A 58 -16.60 -15.32 40.94
N GLU A 59 -16.01 -15.15 39.77
CA GLU A 59 -16.73 -14.71 38.57
C GLU A 59 -17.63 -15.83 38.05
N GLY A 60 -18.90 -15.80 38.45
CA GLY A 60 -19.93 -16.69 37.91
C GLY A 60 -20.58 -16.13 36.64
N PHE A 61 -21.32 -16.97 35.92
CA PHE A 61 -22.15 -16.59 34.75
C PHE A 61 -23.23 -15.53 35.06
N THR A 62 -23.44 -15.22 36.34
CA THR A 62 -24.36 -14.18 36.80
C THR A 62 -23.65 -12.88 37.20
N SER A 63 -22.36 -12.74 36.89
CA SER A 63 -21.60 -11.52 37.16
C SER A 63 -22.18 -10.30 36.40
N PRO A 64 -21.94 -9.07 36.86
CA PRO A 64 -22.43 -7.86 36.19
C PRO A 64 -22.01 -7.75 34.72
N ALA A 65 -20.84 -8.28 34.36
CA ALA A 65 -20.35 -8.31 32.98
C ALA A 65 -21.23 -9.21 32.08
N TRP A 66 -21.51 -10.44 32.52
CA TRP A 66 -22.37 -11.38 31.76
C TRP A 66 -23.80 -10.90 31.65
N ARG A 67 -24.37 -10.31 32.71
CA ARG A 67 -25.71 -9.72 32.67
C ARG A 67 -25.80 -8.61 31.63
N ARG A 68 -24.82 -7.70 31.58
CA ARG A 68 -24.76 -6.64 30.56
C ARG A 68 -24.66 -7.24 29.16
N PHE A 69 -23.83 -8.26 28.96
CA PHE A 69 -23.70 -8.93 27.68
C PHE A 69 -25.02 -9.56 27.20
N PHE A 70 -25.71 -10.29 28.07
CA PHE A 70 -27.02 -10.88 27.73
C PHE A 70 -28.08 -9.81 27.46
N LEU A 71 -28.10 -8.73 28.25
CA LEU A 71 -29.03 -7.63 28.01
C LEU A 71 -28.77 -6.95 26.66
N VAL A 72 -27.51 -6.69 26.31
CA VAL A 72 -27.13 -6.14 25.01
C VAL A 72 -27.48 -7.10 23.87
N SER A 73 -27.23 -8.39 24.05
CA SER A 73 -27.58 -9.44 23.09
C SER A 73 -29.09 -9.51 22.81
N ILE A 74 -29.90 -9.53 23.88
CA ILE A 74 -31.37 -9.55 23.77
C ILE A 74 -31.86 -8.25 23.12
N LEU A 75 -31.31 -7.10 23.52
CA LEU A 75 -31.66 -5.81 22.93
C LEU A 75 -31.32 -5.77 21.44
N ALA A 76 -30.15 -6.27 21.03
CA ALA A 76 -29.74 -6.35 19.63
C ALA A 76 -30.64 -7.30 18.83
N GLY A 77 -31.01 -8.46 19.38
CA GLY A 77 -31.93 -9.40 18.74
C GLY A 77 -33.35 -8.83 18.58
N ALA A 78 -33.85 -8.12 19.59
CA ALA A 78 -35.13 -7.41 19.51
C ALA A 78 -35.06 -6.28 18.48
N ALA A 79 -33.99 -5.48 18.48
CA ALA A 79 -33.77 -4.44 17.49
C ALA A 79 -33.72 -5.01 16.08
N TYR A 80 -33.11 -6.17 15.85
CA TYR A 80 -33.08 -6.83 14.54
C TYR A 80 -34.49 -7.25 14.07
N LYS A 81 -35.32 -7.81 14.96
CA LYS A 81 -36.68 -8.26 14.61
C LYS A 81 -37.65 -7.10 14.37
N PHE A 82 -37.50 -6.01 15.11
CA PHE A 82 -38.39 -4.85 15.06
C PHE A 82 -37.81 -3.67 14.27
N ALA A 83 -36.63 -3.84 13.65
CA ALA A 83 -36.08 -2.84 12.76
C ALA A 83 -37.03 -2.65 11.57
N PRO A 84 -37.34 -1.40 11.20
CA PRO A 84 -38.05 -1.10 9.96
C PRO A 84 -37.33 -1.74 8.77
N GLU A 85 -38.08 -2.12 7.75
CA GLU A 85 -37.49 -2.61 6.49
C GLU A 85 -36.41 -1.63 6.00
N PRO A 86 -35.26 -2.12 5.51
CA PRO A 86 -34.16 -1.30 5.05
C PRO A 86 -34.58 -0.56 3.76
N SER A 87 -35.34 0.51 3.96
CA SER A 87 -35.70 1.50 2.96
C SER A 87 -34.74 2.68 3.08
N GLU A 88 -34.52 3.39 1.98
CA GLU A 88 -33.64 4.58 1.93
C GLU A 88 -34.10 5.69 2.90
N ASP A 89 -35.35 5.64 3.36
CA ASP A 89 -35.95 6.57 4.33
C ASP A 89 -35.79 6.16 5.81
N ALA A 90 -35.15 5.02 6.11
CA ALA A 90 -34.89 4.64 7.49
C ALA A 90 -34.02 5.72 8.17
N PHE A 91 -34.47 6.23 9.32
CA PHE A 91 -33.82 7.34 10.03
C PHE A 91 -32.32 7.09 10.28
N ILE A 92 -31.97 5.87 10.66
CA ILE A 92 -30.57 5.47 10.91
C ILE A 92 -29.77 5.49 9.62
N THR A 93 -30.30 4.95 8.52
CA THR A 93 -29.64 4.96 7.20
C THR A 93 -29.40 6.40 6.72
N ARG A 94 -30.40 7.28 6.84
CA ARG A 94 -30.25 8.70 6.50
C ARG A 94 -29.23 9.43 7.37
N TRP A 95 -29.22 9.15 8.68
CA TRP A 95 -28.23 9.72 9.60
C TRP A 95 -26.83 9.23 9.25
N LEU A 96 -26.67 7.94 8.95
CA LEU A 96 -25.39 7.37 8.53
C LEU A 96 -24.94 7.98 7.20
N ALA A 97 -25.85 8.11 6.23
CA ALA A 97 -25.60 8.71 4.92
C ALA A 97 -25.04 10.14 5.01
N MET A 98 -25.45 10.92 6.02
CA MET A 98 -24.95 12.28 6.26
C MET A 98 -23.46 12.32 6.65
N TYR A 99 -22.95 11.27 7.31
CA TYR A 99 -21.56 11.19 7.75
C TYR A 99 -20.68 10.29 6.88
N THR A 100 -21.28 9.50 5.99
CA THR A 100 -20.52 8.69 5.03
C THR A 100 -20.14 9.52 3.81
N THR A 101 -18.94 9.25 3.28
CA THR A 101 -18.55 9.76 1.95
C THR A 101 -19.50 9.24 0.87
N SER A 102 -19.89 10.10 -0.07
CA SER A 102 -20.77 9.72 -1.18
C SER A 102 -20.15 8.62 -2.07
N SER A 103 -21.01 7.81 -2.68
CA SER A 103 -20.61 6.73 -3.59
C SER A 103 -19.75 7.23 -4.76
N GLU A 104 -20.07 8.40 -5.29
CA GLU A 104 -19.39 9.00 -6.45
C GLU A 104 -17.94 9.33 -6.11
N ARG A 105 -17.68 9.83 -4.89
CA ARG A 105 -16.33 10.13 -4.43
C ARG A 105 -15.50 8.85 -4.25
N TRP A 106 -16.10 7.75 -3.82
CA TRP A 106 -15.41 6.46 -3.76
C TRP A 106 -15.07 5.93 -5.15
N LEU A 107 -15.98 6.08 -6.12
CA LEU A 107 -15.71 5.70 -7.50
C LEU A 107 -14.55 6.48 -8.10
N ASP A 108 -14.51 7.80 -7.89
CA ASP A 108 -13.44 8.67 -8.36
C ASP A 108 -12.07 8.33 -7.72
N LEU A 109 -12.06 8.07 -6.41
CA LEU A 109 -10.86 7.62 -5.70
C LEU A 109 -10.37 6.26 -6.20
N ASN A 110 -11.27 5.32 -6.42
CA ASN A 110 -10.92 3.99 -6.94
C ASN A 110 -10.37 4.10 -8.37
N ALA A 111 -11.00 4.89 -9.22
CA ALA A 111 -10.52 5.15 -10.58
C ALA A 111 -9.11 5.76 -10.57
N SER A 112 -8.90 6.79 -9.75
CA SER A 112 -7.58 7.43 -9.58
C SER A 112 -6.53 6.43 -9.08
N HIS A 113 -6.88 5.57 -8.13
CA HIS A 113 -5.99 4.54 -7.62
C HIS A 113 -5.66 3.47 -8.67
N THR A 114 -6.61 3.07 -9.50
CA THR A 114 -6.37 2.13 -10.60
C THR A 114 -5.38 2.69 -11.61
N VAL A 115 -5.52 3.97 -11.98
CA VAL A 115 -4.57 4.65 -12.89
C VAL A 115 -3.18 4.70 -12.27
N LEU A 116 -3.06 5.14 -11.01
CA LEU A 116 -1.78 5.19 -10.31
C LEU A 116 -1.12 3.80 -10.19
N SER A 117 -1.94 2.77 -9.94
CA SER A 117 -1.47 1.38 -9.86
C SER A 117 -0.93 0.90 -11.21
N GLN A 118 -1.61 1.24 -12.30
CA GLN A 118 -1.16 0.92 -13.65
C GLN A 118 0.18 1.61 -13.97
N ASP A 119 0.30 2.91 -13.70
CA ASP A 119 1.54 3.66 -13.94
C ASP A 119 2.71 3.07 -13.14
N SER A 120 2.46 2.67 -11.89
CA SER A 120 3.47 2.02 -11.06
C SER A 120 3.89 0.66 -11.60
N ALA A 121 2.95 -0.12 -12.15
CA ALA A 121 3.22 -1.41 -12.74
C ALA A 121 4.03 -1.26 -14.03
N ASP A 122 3.70 -0.27 -14.86
CA ASP A 122 4.43 0.02 -16.10
C ASP A 122 5.86 0.49 -15.82
N ALA A 123 6.06 1.32 -14.78
CA ALA A 123 7.40 1.71 -14.34
C ALA A 123 8.23 0.50 -13.90
N VAL A 124 7.65 -0.40 -13.09
CA VAL A 124 8.33 -1.65 -12.69
C VAL A 124 8.61 -2.54 -13.91
N ARG A 125 7.67 -2.60 -14.86
CA ARG A 125 7.83 -3.37 -16.10
C ARG A 125 9.02 -2.89 -16.93
N LEU A 126 9.26 -1.59 -17.03
CA LEU A 126 10.42 -1.04 -17.76
C LEU A 126 11.76 -1.55 -17.21
N PHE A 127 11.89 -1.66 -15.89
CA PHE A 127 13.13 -2.13 -15.27
C PHE A 127 13.23 -3.65 -15.19
N THR A 128 12.11 -4.35 -15.07
CA THR A 128 12.10 -5.83 -14.92
C THR A 128 12.14 -6.57 -16.25
N THR A 129 11.60 -6.00 -17.32
CA THR A 129 11.65 -6.64 -18.66
C THR A 129 12.97 -6.43 -19.38
N ALA A 130 13.80 -5.49 -18.91
CA ALA A 130 15.17 -5.30 -19.39
C ALA A 130 16.05 -6.49 -18.96
N ALA A 131 15.92 -7.62 -19.66
CA ALA A 131 16.82 -8.75 -19.52
C ALA A 131 18.12 -8.47 -20.29
N ARG A 132 19.26 -8.79 -19.68
CA ARG A 132 20.52 -8.85 -20.42
C ARG A 132 20.36 -9.90 -21.54
N PRO A 133 20.80 -9.63 -22.78
CA PRO A 133 20.76 -10.64 -23.84
C PRO A 133 21.45 -11.92 -23.36
N PRO A 134 20.89 -13.11 -23.67
CA PRO A 134 21.42 -14.38 -23.20
C PRO A 134 22.85 -14.58 -23.73
N VAL A 135 23.82 -14.69 -22.82
CA VAL A 135 25.22 -14.95 -23.17
C VAL A 135 25.50 -16.43 -23.00
N HIS A 136 25.71 -17.14 -24.10
CA HIS A 136 26.19 -18.52 -24.07
C HIS A 136 27.71 -18.55 -24.16
N ARG A 137 28.36 -19.13 -23.13
CA ARG A 137 29.81 -19.35 -23.13
C ARG A 137 30.09 -20.64 -23.88
N MET A 138 30.58 -20.51 -25.11
CA MET A 138 31.07 -21.65 -25.88
C MET A 138 32.56 -21.85 -25.60
N ARG A 139 32.97 -23.11 -25.42
CA ARG A 139 34.40 -23.46 -25.29
C ARG A 139 35.17 -23.18 -26.59
N PHE A 140 34.48 -23.30 -27.72
CA PHE A 140 35.04 -23.11 -29.05
C PHE A 140 34.06 -22.25 -29.86
N PRO A 141 34.24 -20.92 -29.93
CA PRO A 141 33.36 -20.08 -30.76
C PRO A 141 33.61 -20.29 -32.27
N GLN A 142 34.82 -20.71 -32.64
CA GLN A 142 35.26 -20.89 -34.04
C GLN A 142 34.51 -21.98 -34.82
N MET A 143 33.80 -22.89 -34.14
CA MET A 143 33.00 -23.92 -34.82
C MET A 143 31.73 -23.37 -35.47
N MET A 144 31.31 -22.14 -35.13
CA MET A 144 30.16 -21.48 -35.78
C MET A 144 30.48 -21.07 -37.23
N ASP A 145 31.74 -20.75 -37.54
CA ASP A 145 32.18 -20.34 -38.88
C ASP A 145 32.64 -21.52 -39.76
N ASN A 146 32.76 -22.73 -39.18
CA ASN A 146 33.30 -23.91 -39.86
C ASN A 146 32.22 -24.75 -40.58
N ALA A 147 31.01 -24.21 -40.78
CA ALA A 147 29.98 -24.93 -41.52
C ALA A 147 30.24 -24.86 -43.04
N SER A 148 30.28 -26.03 -43.70
CA SER A 148 30.41 -26.08 -45.16
C SER A 148 29.13 -25.55 -45.82
N PRO A 149 29.21 -24.55 -46.71
CA PRO A 149 28.03 -23.95 -47.33
C PRO A 149 27.27 -24.90 -48.27
N PHE A 150 27.88 -26.01 -48.68
CA PHE A 150 27.31 -26.92 -49.69
C PHE A 150 26.70 -28.20 -49.12
N ASN A 151 26.80 -28.44 -47.81
CA ASN A 151 26.30 -29.67 -47.19
C ASN A 151 25.47 -29.38 -45.93
N VAL A 152 24.60 -28.37 -46.01
CA VAL A 152 23.69 -28.00 -44.92
C VAL A 152 22.29 -28.53 -45.25
N PRO A 153 21.77 -29.52 -44.52
CA PRO A 153 20.39 -29.95 -44.67
C PRO A 153 19.43 -28.79 -44.34
N VAL A 154 18.35 -28.70 -45.12
CA VAL A 154 17.33 -27.65 -44.95
C VAL A 154 16.71 -27.72 -43.54
N GLY A 155 16.58 -26.57 -42.88
CA GLY A 155 15.95 -26.45 -41.56
C GLY A 155 16.86 -26.69 -40.35
N LEU A 156 18.15 -27.05 -40.55
CA LEU A 156 19.11 -27.23 -39.46
C LEU A 156 20.07 -26.03 -39.27
N SER A 157 20.08 -25.08 -40.20
CA SER A 157 20.82 -23.83 -40.05
C SER A 157 20.07 -22.84 -39.16
N ALA A 158 20.64 -22.48 -38.02
CA ALA A 158 20.20 -21.32 -37.26
C ALA A 158 20.65 -20.02 -37.97
N ASP A 159 19.81 -18.99 -37.97
CA ASP A 159 20.24 -17.66 -38.44
C ASP A 159 21.24 -17.07 -37.43
N THR A 160 22.49 -16.87 -37.85
CA THR A 160 23.56 -16.38 -36.98
C THR A 160 23.84 -14.89 -37.13
N ARG A 161 23.05 -14.16 -37.93
CA ARG A 161 23.30 -12.72 -38.25
C ARG A 161 23.23 -11.78 -37.05
N ASP A 162 22.56 -12.17 -35.97
CA ASP A 162 22.32 -11.32 -34.78
C ASP A 162 23.28 -11.61 -33.61
N PHE A 163 24.26 -12.51 -33.77
CA PHE A 163 25.22 -12.83 -32.71
C PHE A 163 26.56 -12.14 -32.93
N VAL A 164 27.11 -11.58 -31.84
CA VAL A 164 28.48 -11.03 -31.82
C VAL A 164 29.34 -11.88 -30.91
N THR A 165 30.44 -12.43 -31.45
CA THR A 165 31.44 -13.17 -30.68
C THR A 165 32.36 -12.19 -29.96
N LYS A 166 32.55 -12.37 -28.65
CA LYS A 166 33.50 -11.57 -27.87
C LYS A 166 34.79 -12.37 -27.69
N ASN A 167 35.88 -11.91 -28.29
CA ASN A 167 37.22 -12.48 -28.10
C ASN A 167 37.95 -11.73 -26.97
N GLU A 168 38.79 -12.41 -26.19
CA GLU A 168 39.45 -11.84 -25.01
C GLU A 168 40.66 -10.94 -25.34
N HIS A 169 41.03 -10.83 -26.62
CA HIS A 169 42.27 -10.19 -27.09
C HIS A 169 42.09 -8.87 -27.87
N GLU A 170 40.91 -8.25 -27.81
CA GLU A 170 40.62 -6.90 -28.37
C GLU A 170 39.97 -5.98 -27.32
#